data_AF-A0A3A1R429-F1
#
_entry.id   AF-A0A3A1R429-F1
#
_cell.length_a   1.000
_cell.length_b   1.000
_cell.length_c   1.000
_cell.angle_alpha   90.00
_cell.angle_beta   90.00
_cell.angle_gamma   90.00
#
_symmetry.space_group_name_H-M   'P 1'
#
loop_
_entity.id
_entity.type
_entity.pdbx_description
1 polymer ?
#
loop_
_entity_poly.entity_id
_entity_poly.type
_entity_poly.pdbx_seq_one_letter_code
_entity_poly.pdbx_strand_id
1 'polypeptide(L)'
;MSGKYTFPGHSTKKHCKKSKVKSVSCKAESYNVSGGTYVPVILAHVNLQTDIASHVKLPSYAKEVKSIKKNVSIKQCEVLKHPASRNKAKIFVKGTIHKNIQYVESCNGYLRDYSVDVPFTCIDEVYLSHADRQLDSQKSTLTHEYKYTSKKKHGADESKFGSYTYENFNEPIECVLKSADIFEIDLTKDYDKIGRFINLTERMDVNLWFMLVQNQERYEHCDGDHNIPCLKDQEKEALEEDAPFRKNQQKSLLELIQERIDQLKL
;
A
#
# COMPACT_ATOMS: atom_id res chain seq x y z
N MET A 1 -18.69 46.10 -19.21
CA MET A 1 -17.54 45.78 -20.08
C MET A 1 -16.32 45.64 -19.18
N SER A 2 -15.98 44.41 -18.77
CA SER A 2 -14.75 43.68 -19.18
C SER A 2 -13.48 44.49 -18.95
N GLY A 3 -12.80 44.32 -17.81
CA GLY A 3 -11.61 43.48 -17.67
C GLY A 3 -10.57 44.29 -16.86
N LYS A 4 -9.64 43.76 -16.08
CA LYS A 4 -9.00 42.44 -16.03
C LYS A 4 -8.64 42.16 -14.56
N TYR A 5 -9.03 41.00 -14.03
CA TYR A 5 -8.36 40.45 -12.86
C TYR A 5 -7.03 39.86 -13.34
N THR A 6 -5.93 40.56 -13.07
CA THR A 6 -4.58 40.00 -13.24
C THR A 6 -4.24 39.14 -12.03
N PHE A 7 -4.20 37.83 -12.23
CA PHE A 7 -3.54 36.91 -11.30
C PHE A 7 -2.06 37.30 -11.20
N PRO A 8 -1.45 37.37 -10.00
CA PRO A 8 -0.01 37.53 -9.87
C PRO A 8 0.67 36.28 -10.44
N GLY A 9 1.15 36.43 -11.66
CA GLY A 9 1.95 35.42 -12.35
C GLY A 9 3.29 35.21 -11.66
N HIS A 10 3.71 33.95 -11.73
CA HIS A 10 5.09 33.47 -11.59
C HIS A 10 5.87 33.95 -10.37
N SER A 11 5.84 33.12 -9.33
CA SER A 11 7.03 32.91 -8.48
C SER A 11 8.18 32.47 -9.39
N THR A 12 8.98 33.43 -9.86
CA THR A 12 10.35 33.15 -10.27
C THR A 12 10.99 32.49 -9.05
N LYS A 13 11.29 31.18 -9.14
CA LYS A 13 11.87 30.43 -8.02
C LYS A 13 13.15 31.15 -7.61
N LYS A 14 13.08 32.02 -6.60
CA LYS A 14 14.23 32.73 -6.04
C LYS A 14 15.13 31.64 -5.49
N HIS A 15 16.21 31.35 -6.20
CA HIS A 15 17.19 30.40 -5.73
C HIS A 15 17.74 30.87 -4.38
N CYS A 16 17.78 29.96 -3.41
CA CYS A 16 18.35 30.24 -2.11
C CYS A 16 19.82 30.67 -2.28
N LYS A 17 20.25 31.69 -1.53
CA LYS A 17 21.66 32.09 -1.49
C LYS A 17 22.47 30.92 -0.95
N LYS A 18 23.52 30.50 -1.67
CA LYS A 18 24.47 29.48 -1.19
C LYS A 18 25.38 30.10 -0.12
N SER A 19 25.69 29.35 0.93
CA SER A 19 26.66 29.76 1.94
C SER A 19 28.10 29.62 1.41
N LYS A 20 29.02 30.43 1.94
CA LYS A 20 30.45 30.28 1.66
C LYS A 20 31.04 29.30 2.67
N VAL A 21 31.56 28.17 2.20
CA VAL A 21 32.26 27.18 3.04
C VAL A 21 33.72 27.59 3.19
N LYS A 22 34.23 27.63 4.42
CA LYS A 22 35.62 28.06 4.71
C LYS A 22 36.63 26.91 4.62
N SER A 23 36.22 25.69 4.96
CA SER A 23 37.07 24.50 4.94
C SER A 23 36.20 23.23 4.93
N VAL A 24 36.68 22.17 4.28
CA VAL A 24 36.08 20.83 4.27
C VAL A 24 37.19 19.81 4.47
N SER A 25 36.93 18.80 5.29
CA SER A 25 37.81 17.64 5.48
C SER A 25 36.95 16.37 5.42
N CYS A 26 37.44 15.33 4.74
CA CYS A 26 36.77 14.05 4.63
C CYS A 26 37.72 12.94 5.09
N LYS A 27 37.22 12.02 5.90
CA LYS A 27 37.93 10.81 6.33
C LYS A 27 36.97 9.63 6.14
N ALA A 28 37.46 8.56 5.55
CA ALA A 28 36.72 7.31 5.39
C ALA A 28 37.36 6.22 6.25
N GLU A 29 36.53 5.41 6.89
CA GLU A 29 36.90 4.16 7.55
C GLU A 29 35.96 3.09 6.99
N SER A 30 36.51 1.97 6.54
CA SER A 30 35.75 0.82 6.03
C SER A 30 35.93 -0.37 6.95
N TYR A 31 34.88 -1.18 7.09
CA TYR A 31 34.86 -2.38 7.92
C TYR A 31 34.63 -3.60 7.03
N ASN A 32 35.23 -4.74 7.38
CA ASN A 32 34.96 -5.99 6.67
C ASN A 32 33.55 -6.48 7.01
N VAL A 33 32.77 -6.81 5.99
CA VAL A 33 31.45 -7.44 6.14
C VAL A 33 31.58 -8.96 6.03
N SER A 34 30.84 -9.70 6.87
CA SER A 34 30.90 -11.16 6.97
C SER A 34 30.23 -11.93 5.81
N GLY A 35 29.89 -11.24 4.72
CA GLY A 35 29.08 -11.76 3.63
C GLY A 35 27.59 -11.51 3.84
N GLY A 36 26.88 -11.18 2.76
CA GLY A 36 25.45 -10.87 2.77
C GLY A 36 24.94 -10.60 1.37
N THR A 37 23.62 -10.69 1.19
CA THR A 37 22.94 -10.43 -0.07
C THR A 37 21.83 -9.41 0.14
N TYR A 38 21.53 -8.66 -0.90
CA TYR A 38 20.43 -7.70 -0.92
C TYR A 38 19.36 -8.22 -1.88
N VAL A 39 18.22 -8.64 -1.33
CA VAL A 39 17.21 -9.41 -2.08
C VAL A 39 15.79 -8.86 -1.85
N PRO A 40 14.91 -8.92 -2.87
CA PRO A 40 13.50 -8.61 -2.71
C PRO A 40 12.81 -9.73 -1.93
N VAL A 41 12.22 -9.38 -0.79
CA VAL A 41 11.46 -10.30 0.07
C VAL A 41 9.97 -10.01 -0.08
N ILE A 42 9.18 -11.07 -0.33
CA ILE A 42 7.72 -10.97 -0.36
C ILE A 42 7.22 -10.90 1.08
N LEU A 43 6.56 -9.80 1.43
CA LEU A 43 6.05 -9.55 2.78
C LEU A 43 4.61 -10.01 2.98
N ALA A 44 3.79 -9.99 1.92
CA ALA A 44 2.40 -10.41 1.97
C ALA A 44 1.79 -10.57 0.57
N HIS A 45 0.80 -11.44 0.47
CA HIS A 45 -0.22 -11.40 -0.58
C HIS A 45 -1.51 -10.82 0.03
N VAL A 46 -2.01 -9.74 -0.55
CA VAL A 46 -3.13 -8.98 -0.01
C VAL A 46 -4.26 -8.96 -1.03
N ASN A 47 -5.46 -9.37 -0.61
CA ASN A 47 -6.68 -9.09 -1.35
C ASN A 47 -7.37 -7.89 -0.69
N LEU A 48 -7.41 -6.76 -1.40
CA LEU A 48 -8.15 -5.58 -0.99
C LEU A 48 -9.47 -5.51 -1.73
N GLN A 49 -10.54 -5.42 -0.97
CA GLN A 49 -11.90 -5.32 -1.48
C GLN A 49 -12.46 -3.93 -1.20
N THR A 50 -13.10 -3.31 -2.20
CA THR A 50 -13.75 -2.01 -2.02
C THR A 50 -15.10 -1.95 -2.72
N ASP A 51 -16.12 -1.57 -1.95
CA ASP A 51 -17.46 -1.29 -2.46
C ASP A 51 -17.54 0.14 -3.01
N ILE A 52 -18.03 0.27 -4.24
CA ILE A 52 -18.16 1.53 -4.96
C ILE A 52 -19.59 1.68 -5.45
N ALA A 53 -20.23 2.79 -5.09
CA ALA A 53 -21.48 3.23 -5.70
C ALA A 53 -21.18 4.42 -6.62
N SER A 54 -21.46 4.28 -7.92
CA SER A 54 -21.28 5.36 -8.91
C SER A 54 -22.59 5.73 -9.58
N HIS A 55 -22.71 7.01 -9.91
CA HIS A 55 -23.82 7.55 -10.69
C HIS A 55 -23.27 8.12 -11.99
N VAL A 56 -23.60 7.48 -13.11
CA VAL A 56 -23.18 7.89 -14.44
C VAL A 56 -24.38 8.44 -15.19
N LYS A 57 -24.32 9.72 -15.55
CA LYS A 57 -25.30 10.36 -16.43
C LYS A 57 -24.82 10.25 -17.86
N LEU A 58 -25.61 9.58 -18.71
CA LEU A 58 -25.31 9.48 -20.14
C LEU A 58 -25.49 10.86 -20.82
N PRO A 59 -24.70 11.16 -21.87
CA PRO A 59 -24.86 12.40 -22.64
C PRO A 59 -26.24 12.56 -23.30
N SER A 60 -26.92 11.45 -23.56
CA SER A 60 -28.25 11.38 -24.16
C SER A 60 -29.05 10.19 -23.60
N TYR A 61 -30.37 10.20 -23.82
CA TYR A 61 -31.24 9.09 -23.40
C TYR A 61 -30.90 7.80 -24.15
N ALA A 62 -30.67 6.71 -23.42
CA ALA A 62 -30.42 5.38 -23.93
C ALA A 62 -31.69 4.54 -23.90
N LYS A 63 -31.95 3.82 -25.00
CA LYS A 63 -32.94 2.74 -25.04
C LYS A 63 -32.37 1.44 -24.47
N GLU A 64 -31.10 1.16 -24.78
CA GLU A 64 -30.42 -0.07 -24.38
C GLU A 64 -28.91 0.19 -24.33
N VAL A 65 -28.24 -0.36 -23.32
CA VAL A 65 -26.78 -0.46 -23.26
C VAL A 65 -26.35 -1.78 -23.90
N LYS A 66 -25.40 -1.71 -24.83
CA LYS A 66 -24.89 -2.86 -25.57
C LYS A 66 -23.68 -3.48 -24.90
N SER A 67 -22.77 -2.65 -24.39
CA SER A 67 -21.62 -3.13 -23.63
C SER A 67 -21.07 -2.03 -22.72
N ILE A 68 -20.47 -2.44 -21.61
CA ILE A 68 -19.68 -1.55 -20.75
C ILE A 68 -18.34 -2.22 -20.50
N LYS A 69 -17.28 -1.74 -21.15
CA LYS A 69 -15.91 -2.19 -20.89
C LYS A 69 -15.35 -1.43 -19.70
N LYS A 70 -14.62 -2.14 -18.83
CA LYS A 70 -14.07 -1.59 -17.58
C LYS A 70 -12.62 -1.97 -17.45
N ASN A 71 -11.77 -1.00 -17.10
CA ASN A 71 -10.35 -1.21 -16.83
C ASN A 71 -9.96 -0.51 -15.52
N VAL A 72 -9.32 -1.24 -14.61
CA VAL A 72 -8.80 -0.67 -13.35
C VAL A 72 -7.40 -0.11 -13.58
N SER A 73 -7.15 1.10 -13.09
CA SER A 73 -5.82 1.71 -13.04
C SER A 73 -5.50 2.16 -11.61
N ILE A 74 -4.40 1.65 -11.04
CA ILE A 74 -3.89 2.11 -9.75
C ILE A 74 -2.96 3.31 -9.99
N LYS A 75 -3.24 4.41 -9.28
CA LYS A 75 -2.45 5.65 -9.37
C LYS A 75 -1.49 5.81 -8.20
N GLN A 76 -1.82 5.22 -7.05
CA GLN A 76 -1.01 5.25 -5.85
C GLN A 76 -1.25 3.99 -5.05
N CYS A 77 -0.18 3.37 -4.55
CA CYS A 77 -0.22 2.32 -3.55
C CYS A 77 0.95 2.54 -2.59
N GLU A 78 0.64 3.00 -1.39
CA GLU A 78 1.65 3.26 -0.35
C GLU A 78 1.39 2.33 0.83
N VAL A 79 2.46 1.79 1.42
CA VAL A 79 2.35 0.95 2.61
C VAL A 79 3.20 1.58 3.72
N LEU A 80 2.56 1.85 4.86
CA LEU A 80 3.20 2.44 6.02
C LEU A 80 3.13 1.46 7.18
N LYS A 81 4.29 1.04 7.71
CA LYS A 81 4.33 0.15 8.87
C LYS A 81 3.76 0.84 10.10
N HIS A 82 3.17 0.05 10.98
CA HIS A 82 2.62 0.53 12.24
C HIS A 82 3.77 0.88 13.21
N PRO A 83 3.77 2.05 13.85
CA PRO A 83 4.88 2.49 14.70
C PRO A 83 5.07 1.60 15.94
N ALA A 84 3.99 1.03 16.47
CA ALA A 84 4.02 0.19 17.67
C ALA A 84 3.92 -1.33 17.39
N SER A 85 3.85 -1.77 16.13
CA SER A 85 3.70 -3.20 15.80
C SER A 85 4.66 -3.59 14.69
N ARG A 86 5.43 -4.66 14.91
CA ARG A 86 6.45 -5.11 13.97
C ARG A 86 5.87 -5.70 12.68
N ASN A 87 4.66 -6.27 12.76
CA ASN A 87 4.09 -7.11 11.70
C ASN A 87 2.79 -6.52 11.13
N LYS A 88 2.44 -5.28 11.46
CA LYS A 88 1.26 -4.60 10.94
C LYS A 88 1.66 -3.39 10.11
N ALA A 89 0.92 -3.12 9.05
CA ALA A 89 1.04 -1.91 8.26
C ALA A 89 -0.34 -1.44 7.79
N LYS A 90 -0.42 -0.17 7.40
CA LYS A 90 -1.57 0.36 6.66
C LYS A 90 -1.22 0.49 5.19
N ILE A 91 -2.08 -0.03 4.33
CA ILE A 91 -2.00 0.13 2.88
C ILE A 91 -2.97 1.23 2.44
N PHE A 92 -2.51 2.11 1.56
CA PHE A 92 -3.28 3.24 1.02
C PHE A 92 -3.29 3.13 -0.50
N VAL A 93 -4.44 2.78 -1.06
CA VAL A 93 -4.63 2.61 -2.50
C VAL A 93 -5.51 3.70 -3.04
N LYS A 94 -5.08 4.32 -4.14
CA LYS A 94 -5.91 5.20 -4.97
C LYS A 94 -5.91 4.68 -6.39
N GLY A 95 -7.10 4.53 -6.95
CA GLY A 95 -7.28 4.04 -8.30
C GLY A 95 -8.40 4.73 -9.04
N THR A 96 -8.62 4.27 -10.26
CA THR A 96 -9.69 4.73 -11.15
C THR A 96 -10.16 3.56 -12.00
N ILE A 97 -11.47 3.39 -12.11
CA ILE A 97 -12.08 2.50 -13.08
C ILE A 97 -12.40 3.32 -14.32
N HIS A 98 -11.72 3.03 -15.41
CA HIS A 98 -12.01 3.59 -16.72
C HIS A 98 -13.15 2.80 -17.34
N LYS A 99 -14.29 3.46 -17.57
CA LYS A 99 -15.47 2.85 -18.20
C LYS A 99 -15.61 3.35 -19.62
N ASN A 100 -15.93 2.44 -20.53
CA ASN A 100 -16.35 2.76 -21.89
C ASN A 100 -17.70 2.11 -22.16
N ILE A 101 -18.74 2.93 -22.26
CA ILE A 101 -20.15 2.56 -22.35
C ILE A 101 -20.60 2.72 -23.80
N GLN A 102 -21.12 1.64 -24.36
CA GLN A 102 -21.75 1.62 -25.67
C GLN A 102 -23.26 1.46 -25.54
N TYR A 103 -24.02 2.38 -26.13
CA TYR A 103 -25.49 2.38 -26.03
C TYR A 103 -26.17 2.89 -27.30
N VAL A 104 -27.46 2.62 -27.43
CA VAL A 104 -28.31 3.10 -28.54
C VAL A 104 -29.46 3.94 -28.02
N GLU A 105 -29.89 4.94 -28.79
CA GLU A 105 -30.95 5.89 -28.40
C GLU A 105 -32.35 5.43 -28.85
N SER A 106 -32.42 4.50 -29.80
CA SER A 106 -33.67 3.98 -30.40
C SER A 106 -33.45 2.59 -31.01
N CYS A 107 -34.53 1.92 -31.43
CA CYS A 107 -34.46 0.57 -32.03
C CYS A 107 -33.65 0.53 -33.34
N ASN A 108 -33.66 1.62 -34.11
CA ASN A 108 -32.98 1.74 -35.41
C ASN A 108 -31.95 2.90 -35.40
N GLY A 109 -31.14 2.98 -34.35
CA GLY A 109 -30.22 4.08 -34.10
C GLY A 109 -28.74 3.76 -34.36
N TYR A 110 -27.90 4.79 -34.32
CA TYR A 110 -26.45 4.65 -34.27
C TYR A 110 -25.98 4.25 -32.87
N LEU A 111 -24.88 3.49 -32.82
CA LEU A 111 -24.17 3.22 -31.58
C LEU A 111 -23.48 4.50 -31.08
N ARG A 112 -23.62 4.79 -29.78
CA ARG A 112 -22.93 5.88 -29.09
C ARG A 112 -21.85 5.29 -28.19
N ASP A 113 -20.68 5.91 -28.19
CA ASP A 113 -19.58 5.63 -27.26
C ASP A 113 -19.50 6.76 -26.22
N TYR A 114 -19.40 6.40 -24.95
CA TYR A 114 -19.21 7.34 -23.86
C TYR A 114 -18.22 6.77 -22.85
N SER A 115 -17.14 7.51 -22.58
CA SER A 115 -16.12 7.12 -21.60
C SER A 115 -16.19 7.99 -20.36
N VAL A 116 -16.07 7.36 -19.20
CA VAL A 116 -16.11 8.03 -17.89
C VAL A 116 -15.18 7.33 -16.91
N ASP A 117 -14.56 8.13 -16.05
CA ASP A 117 -13.65 7.66 -15.01
C ASP A 117 -14.34 7.68 -13.65
N VAL A 118 -14.29 6.55 -12.94
CA VAL A 118 -14.80 6.42 -11.57
C VAL A 118 -13.61 6.29 -10.62
N PRO A 119 -13.19 7.36 -9.93
CA PRO A 119 -12.09 7.30 -8.98
C PRO A 119 -12.50 6.57 -7.70
N PHE A 120 -11.55 5.89 -7.07
CA PHE A 120 -11.76 5.23 -5.78
C PHE A 120 -10.51 5.29 -4.90
N THR A 121 -10.73 5.13 -3.60
CA THR A 121 -9.68 5.03 -2.59
C THR A 121 -10.01 3.92 -1.61
N CYS A 122 -9.04 3.11 -1.25
CA CYS A 122 -9.16 2.04 -0.26
C CYS A 122 -8.00 2.16 0.73
N ILE A 123 -8.30 2.04 2.03
CA ILE A 123 -7.31 2.07 3.10
C ILE A 123 -7.64 0.92 4.04
N ASP A 124 -6.65 0.07 4.32
CA ASP A 124 -6.85 -1.05 5.23
C ASP A 124 -5.57 -1.38 6.03
N GLU A 125 -5.72 -2.17 7.09
CA GLU A 125 -4.62 -2.78 7.83
C GLU A 125 -4.23 -4.12 7.18
N VAL A 126 -2.94 -4.33 6.97
CA VAL A 126 -2.37 -5.58 6.45
C VAL A 126 -1.35 -6.12 7.42
N TYR A 127 -1.24 -7.44 7.44
CA TYR A 127 -0.18 -8.13 8.16
C TYR A 127 1.02 -8.34 7.22
N LEU A 128 2.22 -8.12 7.73
CA LEU A 128 3.47 -8.31 7.01
C LEU A 128 4.28 -9.41 7.70
N SER A 129 4.65 -10.44 6.95
CA SER A 129 5.63 -11.43 7.39
C SER A 129 7.05 -10.93 7.08
N HIS A 130 7.97 -11.05 8.04
CA HIS A 130 9.40 -10.77 7.84
C HIS A 130 9.74 -9.36 7.33
N ALA A 131 8.93 -8.35 7.65
CA ALA A 131 9.23 -6.97 7.28
C ALA A 131 10.43 -6.42 8.06
N ASP A 132 11.34 -5.72 7.39
CA ASP A 132 12.56 -5.21 8.00
C ASP A 132 12.26 -4.16 9.07
N ARG A 133 13.12 -4.05 10.08
CA ARG A 133 12.92 -3.11 11.19
C ARG A 133 12.97 -1.68 10.66
N GLN A 134 11.89 -0.93 10.89
CA GLN A 134 11.88 0.49 10.58
C GLN A 134 12.66 1.26 11.66
N LEU A 135 13.58 2.11 11.22
CA LEU A 135 14.37 3.00 12.04
C LEU A 135 13.79 4.42 11.99
N ASP A 136 13.59 5.01 13.17
CA ASP A 136 13.06 6.37 13.29
C ASP A 136 14.14 7.41 12.97
N SER A 137 13.73 8.57 12.48
CA SER A 137 14.61 9.72 12.24
C SER A 137 14.30 10.86 13.21
N GLN A 138 15.29 11.69 13.51
CA GLN A 138 15.09 12.94 14.26
C GLN A 138 15.64 14.13 13.47
N LYS A 139 14.75 14.84 12.78
CA LYS A 139 15.12 15.97 11.91
C LYS A 139 14.93 17.33 12.58
N SER A 140 14.23 17.39 13.71
CA SER A 140 13.95 18.65 14.39
C SER A 140 14.95 18.89 15.51
N THR A 141 15.52 20.10 15.54
CA THR A 141 16.37 20.55 16.65
C THR A 141 15.57 20.85 17.90
N LEU A 142 14.24 21.03 17.79
CA LEU A 142 13.36 21.37 18.93
C LEU A 142 13.32 20.29 20.01
N THR A 143 13.60 19.03 19.66
CA THR A 143 13.55 17.90 20.59
C THR A 143 14.94 17.49 21.09
N HIS A 144 16.02 17.94 20.45
CA HIS A 144 17.41 17.58 20.75
C HIS A 144 18.35 18.79 20.62
N GLU A 145 18.01 19.87 21.31
CA GLU A 145 18.84 21.07 21.39
C GLU A 145 19.83 20.99 22.56
N TYR A 146 21.08 21.33 22.30
CA TYR A 146 22.07 21.59 23.33
C TYR A 146 22.04 23.08 23.69
N LYS A 147 21.64 23.39 24.93
CA LYS A 147 21.79 24.72 25.53
C LYS A 147 22.95 24.70 26.51
N TYR A 148 23.72 25.79 26.50
CA TYR A 148 24.85 25.97 27.41
C TYR A 148 24.49 27.03 28.45
N THR A 149 25.09 26.95 29.62
CA THR A 149 24.89 27.95 30.68
C THR A 149 25.59 29.27 30.32
N SER A 150 24.92 30.40 30.54
CA SER A 150 25.48 31.74 30.36
C SER A 150 26.67 31.98 31.30
N LYS A 151 27.54 32.94 30.95
CA LYS A 151 28.69 33.32 31.79
C LYS A 151 28.30 33.69 33.23
N LYS A 152 27.11 34.28 33.41
CA LYS A 152 26.56 34.66 34.73
C LYS A 152 25.94 33.48 35.49
N LYS A 153 25.83 32.30 34.87
CA LYS A 153 25.21 31.08 35.44
C LYS A 153 23.75 31.22 35.90
N HIS A 154 23.04 32.22 35.39
CA HIS A 154 21.64 32.52 35.77
C HIS A 154 20.66 32.31 34.61
N GLY A 155 21.04 31.54 33.59
CA GLY A 155 20.23 31.29 32.40
C GLY A 155 21.05 30.66 31.28
N ALA A 156 20.41 30.36 30.15
CA ALA A 156 21.07 29.84 28.96
C ALA A 156 21.92 30.92 28.28
N ASP A 157 23.02 30.52 27.66
CA ASP A 157 23.83 31.36 26.79
C ASP A 157 23.13 31.52 25.43
N GLU A 158 22.65 32.71 25.13
CA GLU A 158 21.99 33.01 23.85
C GLU A 158 22.94 32.91 22.65
N SER A 159 24.26 33.02 22.89
CA SER A 159 25.28 33.00 21.84
C SER A 159 25.85 31.61 21.56
N LYS A 160 25.51 30.60 22.37
CA LYS A 160 25.99 29.22 22.23
C LYS A 160 24.83 28.25 22.30
N PHE A 161 24.62 27.55 21.20
CA PHE A 161 23.67 26.47 21.10
C PHE A 161 24.17 25.43 20.11
N GLY A 162 23.64 24.23 20.20
CA GLY A 162 23.90 23.16 19.25
C GLY A 162 22.68 22.28 19.11
N SER A 163 22.75 21.32 18.20
CA SER A 163 21.70 20.33 18.01
C SER A 163 22.27 19.03 17.48
N TYR A 164 21.61 17.94 17.81
CA TYR A 164 21.87 16.64 17.20
C TYR A 164 20.63 16.17 16.42
N THR A 165 20.81 15.99 15.12
CA THR A 165 19.77 15.51 14.20
C THR A 165 20.32 14.37 13.37
N TYR A 166 19.48 13.38 13.06
CA TYR A 166 19.86 12.25 12.22
C TYR A 166 18.68 11.81 11.36
N GLU A 167 18.99 11.24 10.19
CA GLU A 167 18.02 10.71 9.24
C GLU A 167 18.42 9.26 8.93
N ASN A 168 17.47 8.36 9.12
CA ASN A 168 17.54 6.97 8.72
C ASN A 168 16.69 6.78 7.46
N PHE A 169 17.29 6.19 6.42
CA PHE A 169 16.63 5.96 5.13
C PHE A 169 16.18 4.50 5.06
N ASN A 170 14.92 4.26 5.39
CA ASN A 170 14.34 2.91 5.37
C ASN A 170 13.97 2.49 3.94
N GLU A 171 14.08 1.19 3.66
CA GLU A 171 13.60 0.60 2.41
C GLU A 171 12.07 0.63 2.34
N PRO A 172 11.48 1.13 1.25
CA PRO A 172 10.03 1.17 1.10
C PRO A 172 9.45 -0.22 0.87
N ILE A 173 8.15 -0.36 1.13
CA ILE A 173 7.39 -1.54 0.74
C ILE A 173 6.67 -1.22 -0.57
N GLU A 174 7.02 -1.96 -1.62
CA GLU A 174 6.45 -1.81 -2.95
C GLU A 174 5.19 -2.67 -3.10
N CYS A 175 4.17 -2.10 -3.75
CA CYS A 175 2.98 -2.85 -4.16
C CYS A 175 3.12 -3.34 -5.60
N VAL A 176 2.97 -4.64 -5.81
CA VAL A 176 2.86 -5.23 -7.15
C VAL A 176 1.44 -5.73 -7.36
N LEU A 177 0.65 -5.04 -8.18
CA LEU A 177 -0.69 -5.50 -8.56
C LEU A 177 -0.56 -6.77 -9.42
N LYS A 178 -1.19 -7.85 -8.98
CA LYS A 178 -1.20 -9.15 -9.68
C LYS A 178 -2.47 -9.36 -10.48
N SER A 179 -3.61 -8.96 -9.92
CA SER A 179 -4.90 -9.02 -10.60
C SER A 179 -5.88 -8.01 -10.02
N ALA A 180 -6.89 -7.68 -10.81
CA ALA A 180 -8.05 -6.93 -10.38
C ALA A 180 -9.30 -7.55 -11.02
N ASP A 181 -10.36 -7.67 -10.24
CA ASP A 181 -11.66 -8.11 -10.73
C ASP A 181 -12.77 -7.20 -10.17
N ILE A 182 -13.89 -7.16 -10.90
CA ILE A 182 -15.03 -6.30 -10.58
C ILE A 182 -16.28 -7.18 -10.60
N PHE A 183 -17.04 -7.17 -9.52
CA PHE A 183 -18.37 -7.76 -9.43
C PHE A 183 -19.39 -6.63 -9.29
N GLU A 184 -20.46 -6.61 -10.07
CA GLU A 184 -21.31 -5.42 -10.12
C GLU A 184 -22.77 -5.65 -10.49
N ILE A 185 -23.57 -4.61 -10.26
CA ILE A 185 -24.94 -4.46 -10.75
C ILE A 185 -25.18 -3.04 -11.28
N ASP A 186 -25.73 -2.98 -12.49
CA ASP A 186 -26.11 -1.74 -13.18
C ASP A 186 -27.62 -1.49 -13.07
N LEU A 187 -28.02 -0.35 -12.52
CA LEU A 187 -29.42 0.04 -12.32
C LEU A 187 -29.75 1.29 -13.15
N THR A 188 -30.56 1.12 -14.19
CA THR A 188 -31.07 2.20 -15.04
C THR A 188 -32.16 3.01 -14.34
N LYS A 189 -32.13 4.34 -14.43
CA LYS A 189 -33.09 5.27 -13.82
C LYS A 189 -33.41 6.46 -14.72
N ASP A 190 -34.45 7.21 -14.33
CA ASP A 190 -34.92 8.43 -15.00
C ASP A 190 -35.37 8.18 -16.44
N TYR A 191 -36.44 7.39 -16.52
CA TYR A 191 -37.05 6.99 -17.77
C TYR A 191 -37.92 8.11 -18.36
N ASP A 192 -37.81 8.31 -19.67
CA ASP A 192 -38.73 9.16 -20.43
C ASP A 192 -40.05 8.44 -20.76
N LYS A 193 -41.01 9.16 -21.35
CA LYS A 193 -42.32 8.63 -21.72
C LYS A 193 -42.29 7.47 -22.73
N ILE A 194 -41.15 7.26 -23.40
CA ILE A 194 -40.94 6.25 -24.45
C ILE A 194 -40.06 5.09 -23.91
N GLY A 195 -39.77 5.11 -22.60
CA GLY A 195 -39.04 4.05 -21.91
C GLY A 195 -37.55 4.04 -22.26
N ARG A 196 -36.91 5.21 -22.38
CA ARG A 196 -35.46 5.38 -22.45
C ARG A 196 -34.96 5.99 -21.15
N PHE A 197 -33.79 5.56 -20.66
CA PHE A 197 -33.19 6.07 -19.42
C PHE A 197 -32.01 6.99 -19.71
N ILE A 198 -31.66 7.88 -18.78
CA ILE A 198 -30.48 8.76 -18.90
C ILE A 198 -29.44 8.51 -17.81
N ASN A 199 -29.84 7.91 -16.69
CA ASN A 199 -28.95 7.68 -15.55
C ASN A 199 -28.71 6.18 -15.31
N LEU A 200 -27.45 5.85 -15.07
CA LEU A 200 -26.98 4.53 -14.62
C LEU A 200 -26.47 4.70 -13.18
N THR A 201 -27.13 4.01 -12.24
CA THR A 201 -26.63 3.86 -10.87
C THR A 201 -25.98 2.49 -10.78
N GLU A 202 -24.69 2.44 -10.51
CA GLU A 202 -23.92 1.20 -10.51
C GLU A 202 -23.43 0.94 -9.08
N ARG A 203 -23.48 -0.32 -8.66
CA ARG A 203 -22.83 -0.79 -7.43
C ARG A 203 -21.83 -1.86 -7.81
N MET A 204 -20.57 -1.62 -7.49
CA MET A 204 -19.45 -2.47 -7.84
C MET A 204 -18.70 -2.85 -6.58
N ASP A 205 -18.20 -4.07 -6.57
CA ASP A 205 -17.23 -4.60 -5.64
C ASP A 205 -15.94 -4.82 -6.43
N VAL A 206 -14.87 -4.12 -6.05
CA VAL A 206 -13.59 -4.18 -6.74
C VAL A 206 -12.60 -4.91 -5.85
N ASN A 207 -12.14 -6.08 -6.33
CA ASN A 207 -11.11 -6.86 -5.68
C ASN A 207 -9.75 -6.58 -6.33
N LEU A 208 -8.75 -6.30 -5.51
CA LEU A 208 -7.38 -5.97 -5.92
C LEU A 208 -6.41 -6.91 -5.20
N TRP A 209 -5.70 -7.71 -5.99
CA TRP A 209 -4.70 -8.63 -5.46
C TRP A 209 -3.32 -8.02 -5.59
N PHE A 210 -2.73 -7.65 -4.46
CA PHE A 210 -1.38 -7.13 -4.38
C PHE A 210 -0.42 -8.16 -3.82
N MET A 211 0.82 -8.11 -4.30
CA MET A 211 1.99 -8.71 -3.68
C MET A 211 2.83 -7.58 -3.12
N LEU A 212 3.07 -7.58 -1.82
CA LEU A 212 3.90 -6.58 -1.14
C LEU A 212 5.34 -7.08 -1.08
N VAL A 213 6.28 -6.26 -1.51
CA VAL A 213 7.70 -6.62 -1.62
C VAL A 213 8.56 -5.55 -0.97
N GLN A 214 9.64 -5.95 -0.31
CA GLN A 214 10.63 -5.02 0.22
C GLN A 214 12.02 -5.59 -0.01
N ASN A 215 12.95 -4.77 -0.49
CA ASN A 215 14.35 -5.18 -0.57
C ASN A 215 14.96 -5.18 0.83
N GLN A 216 15.71 -6.23 1.16
CA GLN A 216 16.31 -6.43 2.47
C GLN A 216 17.74 -6.94 2.34
N GLU A 217 18.61 -6.47 3.22
CA GLU A 217 19.90 -7.12 3.47
C GLU A 217 19.69 -8.40 4.28
N ARG A 218 20.26 -9.52 3.80
CA ARG A 218 20.18 -10.83 4.43
C ARG A 218 21.58 -11.42 4.54
N TYR A 219 21.94 -11.86 5.74
CA TYR A 219 23.29 -12.33 6.05
C TYR A 219 23.36 -13.88 6.06
N GLU A 220 24.49 -14.43 5.61
CA GLU A 220 24.74 -15.89 5.53
C GLU A 220 24.95 -16.53 6.91
N HIS A 221 25.52 -15.78 7.86
CA HIS A 221 25.82 -16.24 9.21
C HIS A 221 25.01 -15.47 10.26
N CYS A 222 24.25 -16.19 11.08
CA CYS A 222 23.62 -15.65 12.28
C CYS A 222 24.56 -15.92 13.46
N ASP A 223 25.35 -14.93 13.87
CA ASP A 223 25.78 -14.91 15.27
C ASP A 223 24.54 -14.66 16.12
N GLY A 224 24.42 -15.31 17.28
CA GLY A 224 23.20 -15.43 18.09
C GLY A 224 22.57 -14.13 18.65
N ASP A 225 22.78 -12.99 18.01
CA ASP A 225 22.03 -11.75 18.22
C ASP A 225 20.72 -11.79 17.42
N HIS A 226 19.61 -11.94 18.14
CA HIS A 226 18.25 -12.17 17.61
C HIS A 226 17.66 -11.02 16.78
N ASN A 227 18.44 -10.03 16.36
CA ASN A 227 17.98 -8.85 15.65
C ASN A 227 18.44 -8.75 14.19
N ILE A 228 19.20 -9.72 13.67
CA ILE A 228 19.66 -9.73 12.27
C ILE A 228 18.78 -10.68 11.43
N PRO A 229 18.08 -10.19 10.39
CA PRO A 229 17.32 -11.04 9.47
C PRO A 229 18.26 -11.96 8.68
N CYS A 230 18.20 -13.27 8.93
CA CYS A 230 19.09 -14.25 8.31
C CYS A 230 18.52 -14.85 7.01
N LEU A 231 19.39 -15.47 6.21
CA LEU A 231 19.01 -16.21 4.99
C LEU A 231 18.32 -17.56 5.22
N LYS A 232 18.27 -18.07 6.46
CA LYS A 232 17.73 -19.41 6.76
C LYS A 232 16.20 -19.41 6.85
N ASP A 233 15.53 -19.23 5.71
CA ASP A 233 14.11 -19.54 5.54
C ASP A 233 13.91 -20.59 4.43
N GLN A 234 14.78 -21.61 4.35
CA GLN A 234 14.47 -22.92 3.75
C GLN A 234 15.23 -24.01 4.54
N GLU A 235 14.49 -25.03 4.97
CA GLU A 235 14.91 -26.17 5.80
C GLU A 235 15.09 -25.91 7.31
N LYS A 236 13.96 -25.95 8.03
CA LYS A 236 13.74 -26.76 9.26
C LYS A 236 12.32 -26.55 9.80
N GLU A 237 11.33 -27.20 9.18
CA GLU A 237 10.26 -27.78 9.97
C GLU A 237 10.86 -29.00 10.69
N ALA A 238 11.21 -28.85 11.97
CA ALA A 238 11.11 -29.89 12.99
C ALA A 238 11.76 -29.39 14.30
N LEU A 239 10.96 -29.49 15.37
CA LEU A 239 11.29 -29.40 16.80
C LEU A 239 11.25 -27.99 17.42
N GLU A 240 10.03 -27.48 17.61
CA GLU A 240 9.70 -26.80 18.87
C GLU A 240 8.96 -27.78 19.77
N GLU A 241 9.61 -28.18 20.86
CA GLU A 241 8.95 -28.74 22.05
C GLU A 241 8.36 -27.58 22.88
N ASP A 242 7.22 -27.90 23.49
CA ASP A 242 6.60 -27.26 24.68
C ASP A 242 5.64 -26.05 24.51
N ALA A 243 4.42 -26.37 24.06
CA ALA A 243 3.18 -25.91 24.71
C ALA A 243 2.04 -26.96 24.54
N PRO A 244 1.16 -27.18 25.54
CA PRO A 244 0.42 -28.44 25.67
C PRO A 244 -0.83 -28.48 24.79
N PHE A 245 -0.74 -29.14 23.64
CA PHE A 245 -1.91 -29.45 22.82
C PHE A 245 -2.52 -30.79 23.24
N ARG A 246 -3.79 -30.77 23.65
CA ARG A 246 -4.59 -31.97 23.94
C ARG A 246 -4.55 -32.91 22.73
N LYS A 247 -4.00 -34.11 22.91
CA LYS A 247 -4.09 -35.21 21.92
C LYS A 247 -5.55 -35.65 21.79
N ASN A 248 -6.24 -35.16 20.76
CA ASN A 248 -7.34 -35.92 20.17
C ASN A 248 -6.74 -36.71 19.00
N GLN A 249 -6.56 -38.02 19.19
CA GLN A 249 -6.22 -38.93 18.10
C GLN A 249 -7.39 -38.96 17.11
N GLN A 250 -7.22 -38.30 15.97
CA GLN A 250 -8.13 -38.47 14.84
C GLN A 250 -7.66 -39.69 14.06
N LYS A 251 -8.48 -40.75 14.02
CA LYS A 251 -8.20 -41.97 13.23
C LYS A 251 -7.99 -41.60 11.77
N SER A 252 -7.05 -42.26 11.12
CA SER A 252 -6.81 -42.06 9.69
C SER A 252 -8.04 -42.47 8.87
N LEU A 253 -8.20 -41.88 7.68
CA LEU A 253 -9.28 -42.23 6.76
C LEU A 253 -9.29 -43.73 6.42
N LEU A 254 -8.10 -44.36 6.37
CA LEU A 254 -7.95 -45.79 6.14
C LEU A 254 -8.48 -46.62 7.31
N GLU A 255 -8.26 -46.20 8.55
CA GLU A 255 -8.81 -46.88 9.74
C GLU A 255 -10.34 -46.77 9.80
N LEU A 256 -10.90 -45.62 9.43
CA LEU A 256 -12.35 -45.41 9.37
C LEU A 256 -13.02 -46.23 8.25
N ILE A 257 -12.33 -46.38 7.10
CA ILE A 257 -12.80 -47.23 6.01
C ILE A 257 -12.75 -48.70 6.41
N GLN A 258 -11.68 -49.13 7.08
CA GLN A 258 -11.52 -50.52 7.51
C GLN A 258 -12.55 -50.90 8.58
N GLU A 259 -12.81 -50.04 9.57
CA GLU A 259 -13.88 -50.28 10.56
C GLU A 259 -15.26 -50.42 9.90
N ARG A 260 -15.55 -49.65 8.85
CA ARG A 260 -16.81 -49.76 8.11
C ARG A 260 -16.91 -51.06 7.32
N ILE A 261 -15.82 -51.53 6.74
CA ILE A 261 -15.77 -52.81 6.01
C ILE A 261 -15.99 -53.98 6.97
N ASP A 262 -15.40 -53.91 8.17
CA ASP A 262 -15.49 -54.97 9.17
C ASP A 262 -16.89 -55.05 9.79
N GLN A 263 -17.60 -53.91 9.94
CA GLN A 263 -19.00 -53.90 10.36
C GLN A 263 -20.00 -54.40 9.32
N LEU A 264 -19.62 -54.48 8.04
CA LEU A 264 -20.48 -54.98 6.96
C LEU A 264 -20.30 -56.48 6.68
N LYS A 265 -19.40 -57.16 7.41
CA LYS A 265 -19.15 -58.61 7.29
C LYS A 265 -19.74 -59.44 8.44
N LEU A 266 -20.74 -58.90 9.14
CA LEU A 266 -21.61 -59.62 10.09
C LEU A 266 -23.01 -59.76 9.51
#